data_AF-A0A0L6WU23-F1
#
_entry.id   AF-A0A0L6WU23-F1
#
_cell.length_a   1.000
_cell.length_b   1.000
_cell.length_c   1.000
_cell.angle_alpha   90.00
_cell.angle_beta   90.00
_cell.angle_gamma   90.00
#
_symmetry.space_group_name_H-M   'P 1'
#
loop_
_entity.id
_entity.type
_entity.pdbx_description
1 polymer ?
#
loop_
_entity_poly.entity_id
_entity_poly.type
_entity_poly.pdbx_seq_one_letter_code
_entity_poly.pdbx_strand_id
1 'polypeptide(L)'
;IPNDECLDLSNGWLAHFKTHANLKGLPDRQHLGVKGKKVCLTYAFTANADGSEKLQPTVTDKANKPHAFQNKTGAQLEFDYYNNAKAWMTTFFYQNWLLQWDCEL
;
A
#
# COMPACT_ATOMS: atom_id res chain seq x y z
N ILE A 1 -18.42 -13.24 8.53
CA ILE A 1 -17.64 -12.31 9.38
C ILE A 1 -18.64 -11.25 9.83
N PRO A 2 -19.00 -11.20 11.11
CA PRO A 2 -19.85 -10.12 11.62
C PRO A 2 -19.15 -8.78 11.39
N ASN A 3 -19.91 -7.71 11.08
CA ASN A 3 -19.35 -6.38 10.78
C ASN A 3 -18.50 -5.82 11.94
N ASP A 4 -18.70 -6.36 13.13
CA ASP A 4 -18.10 -5.96 14.40
C ASP A 4 -16.67 -6.50 14.59
N GLU A 5 -16.21 -7.40 13.71
CA GLU A 5 -14.82 -7.91 13.67
C GLU A 5 -13.95 -7.21 12.62
N CYS A 6 -14.52 -6.30 11.82
CA CYS A 6 -13.71 -5.49 10.90
C CYS A 6 -12.99 -4.39 11.69
N LEU A 7 -11.65 -4.42 11.66
CA LEU A 7 -10.81 -3.34 12.16
C LEU A 7 -11.14 -2.04 11.39
N ASP A 8 -12.00 -1.20 11.97
CA ASP A 8 -12.24 0.15 11.48
C ASP A 8 -10.97 0.97 11.72
N LEU A 9 -10.22 1.21 10.64
CA LEU A 9 -9.07 2.11 10.67
C LEU A 9 -9.56 3.49 11.10
N SER A 10 -8.98 4.01 12.19
CA SER A 10 -9.37 5.31 12.75
C SER A 10 -9.35 6.41 11.70
N ASN A 11 -10.27 7.38 11.84
CA ASN A 11 -10.38 8.57 11.00
C ASN A 11 -9.10 9.42 11.11
N GLY A 12 -8.05 9.04 10.41
CA GLY A 12 -6.72 9.64 10.53
C GLY A 12 -5.56 8.68 10.30
N TRP A 13 -5.78 7.36 10.32
CA TRP A 13 -4.73 6.37 10.08
C TRP A 13 -4.01 6.60 8.74
N LEU A 14 -4.77 6.85 7.67
CA LEU A 14 -4.21 7.13 6.35
C LEU A 14 -3.34 8.40 6.34
N ALA A 15 -3.70 9.41 7.14
CA ALA A 15 -2.91 10.63 7.27
C ALA A 15 -1.60 10.38 8.05
N HIS A 16 -1.67 9.59 9.13
CA HIS A 16 -0.50 9.17 9.90
C HIS A 16 0.45 8.32 9.06
N PHE A 17 -0.06 7.34 8.32
CA PHE A 17 0.74 6.51 7.43
C PHE A 17 1.39 7.32 6.31
N LYS A 18 0.65 8.21 5.64
CA LYS A 18 1.23 9.12 4.62
C LYS A 18 2.37 9.97 5.20
N THR A 19 2.22 10.43 6.44
CA THR A 19 3.25 11.20 7.14
C THR A 19 4.48 10.35 7.43
N HIS A 20 4.29 9.13 7.95
CA HIS A 20 5.36 8.19 8.27
C HIS A 20 6.12 7.71 7.03
N ALA A 21 5.39 7.34 5.97
CA ALA A 21 5.95 6.90 4.68
C ALA A 21 6.39 8.08 3.78
N ASN A 22 6.29 9.32 4.26
CA ASN A 22 6.66 10.56 3.56
C ASN A 22 6.03 10.70 2.16
N LEU A 23 4.80 10.20 2.00
CA LEU A 23 4.04 10.20 0.76
C LEU A 23 3.31 11.53 0.59
N LYS A 24 3.78 12.40 -0.31
CA LYS A 24 3.10 13.66 -0.68
C LYS A 24 2.53 13.56 -2.09
N GLY A 25 1.25 13.93 -2.26
CA GLY A 25 0.70 14.23 -3.59
C GLY A 25 -0.48 13.38 -4.08
N LEU A 26 -1.22 12.67 -3.22
CA LEU A 26 -2.55 12.21 -3.63
C LEU A 26 -3.50 13.42 -3.65
N PRO A 27 -4.04 13.83 -4.82
CA PRO A 27 -4.91 14.98 -4.91
C PRO A 27 -6.26 14.64 -4.26
N ASP A 28 -6.51 15.18 -3.07
CA ASP A 28 -7.82 15.13 -2.40
C ASP A 28 -8.57 16.47 -2.50
N ARG A 29 -8.34 17.23 -3.57
CA ARG A 29 -9.22 18.36 -3.89
C ARG A 29 -10.44 17.82 -4.61
N GLN A 30 -11.47 17.50 -3.84
CA GLN A 30 -12.81 17.28 -4.35
C GLN A 30 -13.32 18.60 -4.95
N HIS A 31 -13.33 18.71 -6.28
CA HIS A 31 -14.05 19.76 -6.98
C HIS A 31 -15.52 19.34 -7.11
N LEU A 32 -16.46 20.17 -6.64
CA LEU A 32 -17.90 19.92 -6.75
C LEU A 32 -18.26 19.62 -8.22
N GLY A 33 -18.81 18.44 -8.49
CA GLY A 33 -19.29 18.03 -9.81
C GLY A 33 -18.28 17.29 -10.71
N VAL A 34 -17.03 17.09 -10.29
CA VAL A 34 -16.04 16.34 -11.10
C VAL A 34 -15.87 14.93 -10.54
N LYS A 35 -16.06 13.91 -11.39
CA LYS A 35 -15.74 12.52 -11.04
C LYS A 35 -14.25 12.43 -10.69
N GLY A 36 -13.94 12.16 -9.42
CA GLY A 36 -12.57 12.03 -8.95
C GLY A 36 -11.78 11.05 -9.81
N LYS A 37 -10.52 11.39 -10.11
CA LYS A 37 -9.60 10.43 -10.73
C LYS A 37 -9.39 9.29 -9.75
N LYS A 38 -9.96 8.13 -10.05
CA LYS A 38 -9.81 6.91 -9.24
C LYS A 38 -8.41 6.34 -9.47
N VAL A 39 -7.41 6.93 -8.82
CA VAL A 39 -6.07 6.36 -8.72
C VAL A 39 -6.14 5.27 -7.66
N CYS A 40 -5.84 4.04 -8.05
CA CYS A 40 -5.86 2.89 -7.14
C CYS A 40 -4.42 2.56 -6.76
N LEU A 41 -4.13 2.60 -5.46
CA LEU A 41 -2.87 2.16 -4.90
C LEU A 41 -3.20 1.06 -3.90
N THR A 42 -2.68 -0.14 -4.13
CA THR A 42 -2.97 -1.31 -3.30
C THR A 42 -1.84 -1.49 -2.30
N TYR A 43 -2.20 -1.63 -1.03
CA TYR A 43 -1.28 -1.93 0.06
C TYR A 43 -1.65 -3.29 0.64
N ALA A 44 -0.68 -4.17 0.79
CA ALA A 44 -0.82 -5.41 1.54
C ALA A 44 0.07 -5.35 2.78
N PHE A 45 -0.52 -5.64 3.92
CA PHE A 45 0.14 -5.70 5.21
C PHE A 45 0.06 -7.13 5.72
N THR A 46 1.18 -7.63 6.25
CA THR A 46 1.23 -8.93 6.91
C THR A 46 1.73 -8.73 8.32
N ALA A 47 0.97 -9.24 9.28
CA ALA A 47 1.32 -9.23 10.69
C ALA A 47 0.86 -10.53 11.34
N ASN A 48 1.54 -10.94 12.41
CA ASN A 48 1.06 -12.02 13.28
C ASN A 48 -0.16 -11.58 14.10
N ALA A 49 -0.86 -12.53 14.72
CA ALA A 49 -2.14 -12.29 15.37
C ALA A 49 -2.06 -11.33 16.57
N ASP A 50 -0.95 -11.37 17.30
CA ASP A 50 -0.62 -10.48 18.43
C ASP A 50 0.00 -9.15 17.97
N GLY A 51 0.41 -9.04 16.71
CA GLY A 51 0.96 -7.83 16.11
C GLY A 51 2.37 -7.46 16.59
N SER A 52 3.09 -8.39 17.23
CA SER A 52 4.49 -8.22 17.62
C SER A 52 5.43 -8.25 16.41
N GLU A 53 5.08 -9.03 15.39
CA GLU A 53 5.82 -9.14 14.14
C GLU A 53 5.00 -8.54 13.00
N LYS A 54 5.59 -7.56 12.32
CA LYS A 54 5.00 -6.88 11.17
C LYS A 54 6.02 -6.92 10.05
N LEU A 55 5.64 -7.52 8.94
CA LEU A 55 6.47 -7.56 7.75
C LEU A 55 6.41 -6.24 7.01
N GLN A 56 7.41 -5.99 6.16
CA GLN A 56 7.41 -4.82 5.30
C GLN A 56 6.15 -4.83 4.42
N PRO A 57 5.46 -3.68 4.27
CA PRO A 57 4.27 -3.62 3.46
C PRO A 57 4.61 -3.77 1.99
N THR A 58 3.72 -4.42 1.25
CA THR A 58 3.83 -4.55 -0.21
C THR A 58 2.89 -3.55 -0.88
N VAL A 59 3.44 -2.72 -1.76
CA VAL A 59 2.72 -1.67 -2.47
C VAL A 59 2.63 -2.02 -3.95
N THR A 60 1.42 -1.96 -4.51
CA THR A 60 1.18 -2.15 -5.95
C THR A 60 0.48 -0.94 -6.55
N ASP A 61 1.08 -0.36 -7.59
CA ASP A 61 0.50 0.75 -8.36
C ASP A 61 0.45 0.46 -9.86
N LYS A 62 -0.15 1.36 -10.63
CA LYS A 62 -0.14 1.36 -12.08
C LYS A 62 1.15 1.93 -12.68
N ALA A 63 1.68 2.98 -12.08
CA ALA A 63 2.91 3.60 -12.57
C ALA A 63 4.12 2.72 -12.24
N ASN A 64 5.19 2.73 -13.05
CA ASN A 64 6.43 2.09 -12.64
C ASN A 64 7.21 2.96 -11.63
N LYS A 65 7.09 4.28 -11.75
CA LYS A 65 7.72 5.27 -10.87
C LYS A 65 6.69 6.33 -10.51
N PRO A 66 5.94 6.17 -9.42
CA PRO A 66 4.96 7.15 -8.99
C PRO A 66 5.66 8.46 -8.65
N HIS A 67 5.16 9.58 -9.18
CA HIS A 67 5.65 10.91 -8.79
C HIS A 67 5.53 11.16 -7.27
N ALA A 68 4.54 10.53 -6.63
CA ALA A 68 4.34 10.60 -5.18
C ALA A 68 5.55 10.09 -4.38
N PHE A 69 6.40 9.25 -4.97
CA PHE A 69 7.61 8.73 -4.32
C PHE A 69 8.81 9.65 -4.46
N GLN A 70 8.66 10.83 -5.09
CA GLN A 70 9.73 11.80 -5.26
C GLN A 70 10.98 11.18 -5.92
N ASN A 71 10.76 10.30 -6.90
CA ASN A 71 11.79 9.50 -7.59
C ASN A 71 12.58 8.53 -6.70
N LYS A 72 12.10 8.24 -5.49
CA LYS A 72 12.65 7.20 -4.63
C LYS A 72 12.14 5.83 -5.05
N THR A 73 12.95 4.80 -4.83
CA THR A 73 12.54 3.40 -5.01
C THR A 73 11.75 2.91 -3.79
N GLY A 74 10.99 1.82 -3.94
CA GLY A 74 10.29 1.20 -2.81
C GLY A 74 11.24 0.83 -1.67
N ALA A 75 12.40 0.26 -2.01
CA ALA A 75 13.45 -0.07 -1.03
C ALA A 75 13.94 1.17 -0.24
N GLN A 76 14.01 2.35 -0.85
CA GLN A 76 14.38 3.60 -0.16
C GLN A 76 13.26 4.14 0.74
N LEU A 77 12.04 3.62 0.59
CA LEU A 77 10.86 3.97 1.37
C LEU A 77 10.42 2.80 2.27
N GLU A 78 11.26 1.77 2.41
CA GLU A 78 11.05 0.60 3.29
C GLU A 78 9.77 -0.20 2.94
N PHE A 79 9.46 -0.30 1.65
CA PHE A 79 8.38 -1.16 1.18
C PHE A 79 8.71 -1.87 -0.14
N ASP A 80 8.14 -3.05 -0.31
CA ASP A 80 8.20 -3.77 -1.58
C ASP A 80 7.29 -3.10 -2.60
N TYR A 81 7.78 -2.89 -3.81
CA TYR A 81 7.05 -2.19 -4.85
C TYR A 81 6.88 -3.02 -6.11
N TYR A 82 5.63 -3.16 -6.53
CA TYR A 82 5.25 -3.79 -7.79
C TYR A 82 4.42 -2.84 -8.64
N ASN A 83 4.57 -2.93 -9.96
CA ASN A 83 3.74 -2.17 -10.89
C ASN A 83 3.03 -3.08 -11.89
N ASN A 84 1.74 -2.84 -12.11
CA ASN A 84 1.00 -3.50 -13.19
C ASN A 84 -0.11 -2.61 -13.73
N ALA A 85 -0.59 -2.86 -14.95
CA ALA A 85 -1.55 -1.99 -15.62
C ALA A 85 -2.88 -1.77 -14.85
N LYS A 86 -3.24 -2.67 -13.92
CA LYS A 86 -4.49 -2.63 -13.14
C LYS A 86 -4.28 -2.10 -11.71
N ALA A 87 -3.05 -1.99 -11.22
CA ALA A 87 -2.68 -1.65 -9.84
C ALA A 87 -3.25 -2.59 -8.76
N TRP A 88 -3.56 -3.84 -9.11
CA TRP A 88 -4.12 -4.82 -8.17
C TRP A 88 -3.06 -5.86 -7.79
N MET A 89 -3.13 -6.38 -6.57
CA MET A 89 -2.31 -7.54 -6.19
C MET A 89 -2.64 -8.72 -7.13
N THR A 90 -1.62 -9.37 -7.68
CA THR A 90 -1.80 -10.56 -8.51
C THR A 90 -1.28 -11.79 -7.77
N THR A 91 -1.80 -12.96 -8.12
CA THR A 91 -1.32 -14.24 -7.56
C THR A 91 0.18 -14.39 -7.74
N PHE A 92 0.73 -13.96 -8.89
CA PHE A 92 2.17 -14.00 -9.15
C PHE A 92 2.96 -13.14 -8.16
N PHE A 93 2.56 -11.89 -7.93
CA PHE A 93 3.26 -11.02 -6.96
C PHE A 93 3.17 -11.59 -5.54
N TYR A 94 2.00 -12.09 -5.17
CA TYR A 94 1.79 -12.67 -3.84
C TYR A 94 2.62 -13.95 -3.63
N GLN A 95 2.67 -14.85 -4.62
CA GLN A 95 3.52 -16.05 -4.57
C GLN A 95 5.00 -15.69 -4.50
N ASN A 96 5.45 -14.72 -5.30
CA ASN A 96 6.83 -14.28 -5.26
C ASN A 96 7.20 -13.68 -3.89
N TRP A 97 6.30 -12.88 -3.31
CA TRP A 97 6.48 -12.34 -1.96
C TRP A 97 6.52 -13.46 -0.90
N LEU A 98 5.63 -14.45 -0.97
CA LEU A 98 5.64 -15.60 -0.06
C LEU A 98 6.94 -16.40 -0.15
N LEU A 99 7.43 -16.68 -1.37
CA LEU A 99 8.68 -17.41 -1.57
C LEU A 99 9.90 -16.62 -1.06
N GLN A 100 9.90 -15.30 -1.27
CA GLN A 100 10.95 -14.43 -0.74
C GLN A 100 10.97 -14.50 0.79
N TRP A 101 9.81 -14.40 1.43
CA TRP A 101 9.69 -14.50 2.88
C TRP A 101 10.12 -15.89 3.40
N ASP A 102 9.74 -16.97 2.70
CA ASP A 102 10.15 -18.35 3.04
C ASP A 102 11.67 -18.56 2.95
N CYS A 103 12.36 -17.83 2.06
CA CYS A 103 13.82 -17.86 1.96
C CYS A 103 14.53 -17.03 3.06
N GLU A 104 13.82 -16.12 3.72
CA GLU A 104 14.33 -15.24 4.77
C GLU A 104 14.10 -15.79 6.19
N LEU A 105 13.27 -16.83 6.32
CA LEU A 105 13.06 -17.63 7.53
C LEU A 105 14.24 -18.58 7.82
#